data_AF-A0A1G7QVR8-F1
#
_entry.id   AF-A0A1G7QVR8-F1
#
_cell.length_a   1.000
_cell.length_b   1.000
_cell.length_c   1.000
_cell.angle_alpha   90.00
_cell.angle_beta   90.00
_cell.angle_gamma   90.00
#
_symmetry.space_group_name_H-M   'P 1'
#
loop_
_entity.id
_entity.type
_entity.pdbx_description
1 polymer ?
#
loop_
_entity_poly.entity_id
_entity_poly.type
_entity_poly.pdbx_seq_one_letter_code
_entity_poly.pdbx_strand_id
1 'polypeptide(L)' 'MACDGVIRDWADTLTQAQVEADLCWFSGILQRDVEKPMAECILHFFNHQTHHRGQVHAMLTAAGHEAPVTDLIFMPETF' A
#
# COMPACT_ATOMS: atom_id res chain seq x y z
N MET A 1 -8.55 10.07 -4.95
CA MET A 1 -9.74 9.72 -5.78
C MET A 1 -9.38 8.94 -7.04
N ALA A 2 -8.61 9.47 -8.01
CA ALA A 2 -8.28 8.70 -9.23
C ALA A 2 -7.41 7.44 -8.95
N CYS A 3 -6.38 7.56 -8.11
CA CYS A 3 -5.54 6.42 -7.72
C CYS A 3 -6.30 5.38 -6.89
N ASP A 4 -7.08 5.82 -5.89
CA ASP A 4 -7.86 4.93 -5.04
C ASP A 4 -8.89 4.11 -5.84
N GLY A 5 -9.52 4.74 -6.85
CA GLY A 5 -10.41 4.04 -7.78
C GLY A 5 -9.68 2.94 -8.55
N VAL A 6 -8.49 3.21 -9.07
CA VAL A 6 -7.67 2.19 -9.78
C VAL A 6 -7.27 1.06 -8.83
N ILE A 7 -6.89 1.35 -7.59
CA ILE A 7 -6.53 0.33 -6.60
C ILE A 7 -7.73 -0.54 -6.24
N ARG A 8 -8.91 0.06 -6.06
CA ARG A 8 -10.16 -0.68 -5.83
C ARG A 8 -10.50 -1.56 -7.03
N ASP A 9 -10.51 -0.99 -8.23
CA ASP A 9 -10.87 -1.72 -9.45
C ASP A 9 -9.89 -2.89 -9.70
N TRP A 10 -8.60 -2.72 -9.37
CA TRP A 10 -7.62 -3.81 -9.37
C TRP A 10 -7.91 -4.85 -8.29
N ALA A 11 -8.20 -4.43 -7.06
CA ALA A 11 -8.51 -5.33 -5.95
C ALA A 11 -9.74 -6.20 -6.26
N ASP A 12 -10.74 -5.65 -6.94
CA ASP A 12 -11.93 -6.37 -7.40
C ASP A 12 -11.62 -7.47 -8.44
N THR A 13 -10.45 -7.42 -9.09
CA THR A 13 -10.00 -8.49 -10.00
C THR A 13 -9.25 -9.63 -9.31
N LEU A 14 -8.85 -9.46 -8.04
CA LEU A 14 -8.05 -10.45 -7.33
C LEU A 14 -8.88 -11.68 -6.96
N THR A 15 -8.39 -12.83 -7.35
CA THR A 15 -8.91 -14.14 -6.92
C THR A 15 -8.06 -14.70 -5.77
N GLN A 16 -8.64 -15.57 -4.95
CA GLN A 16 -7.91 -16.26 -3.88
C GLN A 16 -6.66 -16.98 -4.41
N ALA A 17 -6.77 -17.66 -5.55
CA ALA A 17 -5.65 -18.36 -6.17
C ALA A 17 -4.50 -17.42 -6.57
N GLN A 18 -4.80 -16.19 -7.00
CA GLN A 18 -3.76 -15.19 -7.29
C GLN A 18 -3.08 -14.68 -6.01
N VAL A 19 -3.83 -14.51 -4.92
CA VAL A 19 -3.29 -14.05 -3.62
C VAL A 19 -2.39 -15.11 -2.98
N GLU A 20 -2.72 -16.39 -3.15
CA GLU A 20 -1.96 -17.54 -2.64
C GLU A 20 -0.76 -17.92 -3.51
N ALA A 21 -0.69 -17.42 -4.76
CA ALA A 21 0.43 -17.68 -5.67
C ALA A 21 1.64 -16.78 -5.38
N ASP A 22 2.78 -17.17 -5.95
CA ASP A 22 3.96 -16.31 -6.00
C ASP A 22 3.86 -15.31 -7.17
N LEU A 23 4.23 -14.05 -6.89
CA LEU A 23 4.47 -13.02 -7.88
C LEU A 23 5.93 -13.11 -8.36
N CYS A 24 6.11 -13.31 -9.66
CA CYS A 24 7.42 -13.34 -10.31
C CYS A 24 7.65 -12.08 -11.14
N TRP A 25 8.78 -11.41 -10.95
CA TRP A 25 9.16 -10.25 -11.76
C TRP A 25 10.68 -10.08 -11.83
N PHE A 26 11.17 -9.41 -12.87
CA PHE A 26 12.55 -8.94 -12.90
C PHE A 26 12.68 -7.64 -12.09
N SER A 27 13.49 -7.67 -11.03
CA SER A 27 13.76 -6.47 -10.23
C SER A 27 14.85 -5.63 -10.89
N GLY A 28 14.49 -4.45 -11.40
CA GLY A 28 15.46 -3.49 -11.94
C GLY A 28 16.44 -2.93 -10.91
N ILE A 29 16.10 -2.95 -9.61
CA ILE A 29 17.00 -2.51 -8.54
C ILE A 29 17.99 -3.62 -8.17
N LEU A 30 17.52 -4.87 -8.08
CA LEU A 30 18.37 -6.01 -7.71
C LEU A 30 19.07 -6.66 -8.90
N GLN A 31 18.71 -6.28 -10.13
CA GLN A 31 19.22 -6.83 -11.39
C GLN A 31 19.08 -8.36 -11.47
N ARG A 32 17.95 -8.90 -11.02
CA ARG A 32 17.64 -10.33 -11.06
C ARG A 32 16.14 -10.59 -11.02
N ASP A 33 15.75 -11.79 -11.42
CA ASP A 33 14.41 -12.30 -11.15
C ASP A 33 14.17 -12.47 -9.65
N VAL A 34 12.97 -12.10 -9.23
CA VAL A 34 12.46 -12.19 -7.87
C VAL A 34 11.13 -12.90 -7.90
N GLU A 35 10.96 -13.79 -6.93
CA GLU A 35 9.74 -14.53 -6.66
C GLU A 35 9.39 -14.31 -5.19
N LYS A 36 8.15 -13.91 -4.92
CA LYS A 36 7.63 -13.64 -3.57
C LYS A 36 6.15 -13.98 -3.46
N PRO A 37 5.67 -14.41 -2.29
CA PRO A 37 4.24 -14.61 -2.07
C PRO A 37 3.46 -13.33 -2.37
N MET A 38 2.44 -13.41 -3.24
CA MET A 38 1.64 -12.26 -3.64
C MET A 38 1.02 -11.55 -2.43
N ALA A 39 0.53 -12.32 -1.44
CA ALA A 39 0.01 -11.78 -0.19
C ALA A 39 1.01 -10.86 0.55
N GLU A 40 2.30 -11.22 0.59
CA GLU A 40 3.33 -10.37 1.20
C GLU A 40 3.57 -9.09 0.40
N CYS A 41 3.55 -9.18 -0.93
CA CYS A 41 3.67 -8.02 -1.80
C CYS A 41 2.49 -7.05 -1.63
N ILE A 42 1.26 -7.56 -1.53
CA ILE A 42 0.05 -6.75 -1.28
C ILE A 42 0.14 -6.06 0.08
N LEU A 43 0.51 -6.80 1.14
CA LEU A 43 0.72 -6.23 2.47
C LEU A 43 1.79 -5.13 2.43
N HIS A 44 2.91 -5.39 1.77
CA HIS A 44 4.00 -4.43 1.60
C HIS A 44 3.53 -3.17 0.89
N PHE A 45 2.73 -3.28 -0.18
CA PHE A 45 2.20 -2.13 -0.93
C PHE A 45 1.46 -1.13 -0.03
N PHE A 46 0.49 -1.61 0.77
CA PHE A 46 -0.26 -0.75 1.70
C PHE A 46 0.57 -0.28 2.90
N ASN A 47 1.52 -1.11 3.36
CA ASN A 47 2.44 -0.71 4.42
C ASN A 47 3.38 0.42 3.95
N HIS A 48 3.86 0.38 2.69
CA HIS A 48 4.69 1.43 2.12
C HIS A 48 3.93 2.76 1.99
N GLN A 49 2.63 2.71 1.67
CA GLN A 49 1.79 3.90 1.71
C GLN A 49 1.71 4.49 3.13
N THR A 50 1.56 3.64 4.15
CA THR A 50 1.56 4.07 5.56
C THR A 50 2.90 4.69 5.97
N HIS A 51 4.02 4.12 5.52
CA HIS A 51 5.35 4.70 5.72
C HIS A 51 5.47 6.12 5.16
N HIS A 52 5.07 6.33 3.90
CA HIS A 52 5.13 7.66 3.27
C HIS A 52 4.13 8.65 3.88
N ARG A 53 2.94 8.20 4.26
CA ARG A 53 2.01 9.02 5.06
C ARG A 53 2.65 9.47 6.38
N GLY A 54 3.39 8.59 7.05
CA GLY A 54 4.16 8.93 8.25
C GLY A 54 5.21 10.02 8.01
N GLN A 55 5.90 9.99 6.87
CA GLN A 55 6.85 11.05 6.48
C GLN A 55 6.13 12.40 6.28
N VAL A 56 5.01 12.41 5.57
CA VAL A 56 4.20 13.63 5.36
C VAL A 56 3.63 14.15 6.67
N HIS A 57 3.12 13.25 7.52
CA HIS A 57 2.63 13.57 8.85
C HIS A 57 3.70 14.28 9.69
N ALA A 58 4.93 13.74 9.71
CA ALA A 58 6.05 14.38 10.40
C ALA A 58 6.39 15.77 9.82
N MET A 59 6.39 15.93 8.49
CA MET A 59 6.65 17.22 7.84
C MET A 59 5.58 18.27 8.17
N LEU A 60 4.30 17.90 8.18
CA LEU A 60 3.19 18.80 8.55
C LEU A 60 3.34 19.30 9.98
N THR A 61 3.58 18.38 10.92
CA THR A 61 3.82 18.72 12.33
C THR A 61 5.02 19.64 12.49
N ALA A 62 6.14 19.36 11.79
CA ALA A 62 7.33 20.19 11.84
C ALA A 62 7.10 21.60 11.26
N ALA A 63 6.17 21.76 10.32
CA ALA A 63 5.75 23.05 9.78
C ALA A 63 4.74 23.80 10.67
N GLY A 64 4.38 23.25 11.84
CA GLY A 64 3.43 23.86 12.77
C GLY A 64 1.96 23.63 12.41
N HIS A 65 1.67 22.71 11.49
CA HIS A 65 0.30 22.32 11.14
C HIS A 65 -0.12 21.07 11.92
N GLU A 66 -1.43 20.97 12.17
CA GLU A 66 -2.02 19.73 12.66
C GLU A 66 -1.98 18.68 11.55
N ALA A 67 -1.43 17.51 11.84
CA ALA A 67 -1.35 16.41 10.90
C ALA A 67 -2.59 15.50 11.05
N PRO A 68 -3.11 14.95 9.94
CA PRO A 68 -4.32 14.14 9.98
C PRO A 68 -4.11 12.84 10.76
N VAL A 69 -5.14 12.41 11.50
CA VAL A 69 -5.16 11.10 12.17
C VAL A 69 -5.22 10.01 11.12
N THR A 70 -4.43 8.94 11.31
CA THR A 70 -4.37 7.87 10.33
C THR A 70 -4.39 6.45 10.91
N ASP A 71 -4.63 6.31 12.21
CA ASP A 71 -4.84 5.01 12.83
C ASP A 71 -6.15 4.38 12.33
N LEU A 72 -6.11 3.08 12.06
CA LEU A 72 -7.25 2.34 11.53
C LEU A 72 -8.50 2.44 12.41
N ILE A 73 -8.34 2.52 13.73
CA ILE A 73 -9.45 2.63 14.69
C ILE A 73 -10.25 3.93 14.58
N PHE A 74 -9.71 4.94 13.89
CA PHE A 74 -10.37 6.23 13.68
C PHE A 74 -10.84 6.43 12.23
N MET A 75 -10.65 5.43 11.35
CA MET A 75 -11.13 5.49 9.98
C MET A 75 -12.65 5.26 9.91
N PRO A 76 -13.34 5.80 8.90
CA PRO A 76 -14.77 5.55 8.70
C PRO A 76 -15.07 4.05 8.54
N GLU A 77 -16.19 3.58 9.11
CA GLU A 77 -16.63 2.18 8.96
C GLU A 77 -17.19 1.88 7.56
N THR A 78 -17.45 2.90 6.75
CA THR A 78 -18.00 2.79 5.40
C THR A 78 -17.27 3.72 4.43
N PHE A 79 -16.97 3.22 3.24
CA PHE A 79 -16.33 3.94 2.12
C PHE A 79 -17.35 4.42 1.09
#